data_AF-A0A5M6DBV4-F1
#
_entry.id   AF-A0A5M6DBV4-F1
#
_cell.length_a   1.000
_cell.length_b   1.000
_cell.length_c   1.000
_cell.angle_alpha   90.00
_cell.angle_beta   90.00
_cell.angle_gamma   90.00
#
_symmetry.space_group_name_H-M   'P 1'
#
loop_
_entity.id
_entity.type
_entity.pdbx_description
1 polymer ?
#
loop_
_entity_poly.entity_id
_entity_poly.type
_entity_poly.pdbx_seq_one_letter_code
_entity_poly.pdbx_strand_id
1 'polypeptide(L)'
;MKNKELFDRTVKILVNAYLNNTLVHNNCGACAVGNIIAANMQIKYDSYLKWIGRQLAWSTVFVTMPFKSEQVQRPWAYNGSAKEQIDATGYSWQELALIEAAFESAPKNTTPDERMFNGLMAVVDVLGQIHDLNEETKQATKELFLKA
;
A
#
# COMPACT_ATOMS: atom_id res chain seq x y z
N MET A 1 -8.99 -14.94 11.43
CA MET A 1 -8.41 -14.25 10.25
C MET A 1 -9.17 -14.65 8.99
N LYS A 2 -9.72 -13.65 8.32
CA LYS A 2 -10.35 -13.72 7.00
C LYS A 2 -9.28 -13.63 5.90
N ASN A 3 -9.42 -14.41 4.83
CA ASN A 3 -8.55 -14.35 3.64
C ASN A 3 -7.03 -14.39 3.96
N LYS A 4 -6.59 -15.37 4.76
CA LYS A 4 -5.19 -15.50 5.22
C LYS A 4 -4.16 -15.43 4.08
N GLU A 5 -4.41 -16.12 2.97
CA GLU A 5 -3.48 -16.14 1.84
C GLU A 5 -3.28 -14.76 1.20
N LEU A 6 -4.35 -13.96 1.12
CA LEU A 6 -4.27 -12.58 0.63
C LEU A 6 -3.45 -11.73 1.60
N PHE A 7 -3.72 -11.82 2.90
CA PHE A 7 -2.97 -11.11 3.93
C PHE A 7 -1.47 -11.44 3.88
N ASP A 8 -1.11 -12.72 3.96
CA ASP A 8 0.29 -13.17 3.95
C ASP A 8 1.02 -12.69 2.68
N ARG A 9 0.35 -12.76 1.52
CA ARG A 9 0.88 -12.27 0.25
C ARG A 9 1.11 -10.77 0.29
N THR A 10 0.14 -10.00 0.80
CA THR A 10 0.26 -8.54 0.93
C THR A 10 1.40 -8.14 1.86
N VAL A 11 1.49 -8.75 3.04
CA VAL A 11 2.60 -8.51 3.99
C VAL A 11 3.94 -8.80 3.33
N LYS A 12 4.08 -9.95 2.66
CA LYS A 12 5.32 -10.30 1.94
C LYS A 12 5.69 -9.27 0.88
N ILE A 13 4.72 -8.76 0.12
CA ILE A 13 4.96 -7.70 -0.88
C ILE A 13 5.49 -6.43 -0.20
N LEU A 14 4.86 -5.99 0.88
CA LEU A 14 5.23 -4.76 1.57
C LEU A 14 6.59 -4.86 2.28
N VAL A 15 6.89 -6.01 2.89
CA VAL A 15 8.22 -6.28 3.48
C VAL A 15 9.28 -6.21 2.40
N ASN A 16 9.08 -6.88 1.26
CA ASN A 16 10.01 -6.82 0.14
C ASN A 16 10.15 -5.38 -0.39
N ALA A 17 9.05 -4.63 -0.47
CA ALA A 17 9.08 -3.27 -0.99
C ALA A 17 9.93 -2.34 -0.10
N TYR A 18 9.81 -2.49 1.23
CA TYR A 18 10.57 -1.75 2.22
C TYR A 18 12.05 -2.14 2.23
N LEU A 19 12.37 -3.43 2.23
CA LEU A 19 13.76 -3.92 2.23
C LEU A 19 14.51 -3.57 0.93
N ASN A 20 13.80 -3.46 -0.19
CA ASN A 20 14.39 -3.10 -1.49
C ASN A 20 14.30 -1.60 -1.83
N ASN A 21 13.90 -0.74 -0.88
CA ASN A 21 13.78 0.72 -1.08
C ASN A 21 12.85 1.13 -2.24
N THR A 22 11.81 0.33 -2.50
CA THR A 22 10.76 0.63 -3.50
C THR A 22 9.48 1.19 -2.87
N LEU A 23 9.45 1.30 -1.55
CA LEU A 23 8.35 1.88 -0.79
C LEU A 23 8.62 3.36 -0.50
N VAL A 24 7.81 4.26 -1.06
CA VAL A 24 8.01 5.72 -1.00
C VAL A 24 6.67 6.44 -0.87
N HIS A 25 6.58 7.32 0.12
CA HIS A 25 5.46 8.25 0.30
C HIS A 25 5.32 9.25 -0.86
N ASN A 26 4.09 9.75 -1.07
CA ASN A 26 3.74 10.73 -2.10
C ASN A 26 4.12 10.27 -3.53
N ASN A 27 4.22 8.95 -3.76
CA ASN A 27 4.49 8.38 -5.07
C ASN A 27 3.48 7.26 -5.33
N CYS A 28 2.43 7.53 -6.11
CA CYS A 28 1.38 6.53 -6.37
C CYS A 28 1.89 5.23 -7.02
N GLY A 29 3.05 5.24 -7.69
CA GLY A 29 3.64 4.01 -8.23
C GLY A 29 4.35 3.17 -7.16
N ALA A 30 4.85 3.84 -6.12
CA ALA A 30 5.79 3.30 -5.14
C ALA A 30 5.29 3.41 -3.69
N CYS A 31 4.07 3.88 -3.43
CA CYS A 31 3.44 3.83 -2.11
C CYS A 31 3.06 2.37 -1.76
N ALA A 32 2.40 2.17 -0.61
CA ALA A 32 1.92 0.84 -0.22
C ALA A 32 0.99 0.24 -1.30
N VAL A 33 -0.02 0.97 -1.76
CA VAL A 33 -0.95 0.50 -2.80
C VAL A 33 -0.24 0.28 -4.14
N GLY A 34 0.64 1.21 -4.53
CA GLY A 34 1.43 1.10 -5.75
C GLY A 34 2.25 -0.19 -5.81
N ASN A 35 2.94 -0.54 -4.71
CA ASN A 35 3.70 -1.78 -4.61
C ASN A 35 2.82 -3.03 -4.63
N ILE A 36 1.67 -3.00 -3.94
CA ILE A 36 0.71 -4.12 -3.96
C ILE A 36 0.24 -4.39 -5.39
N ILE A 37 -0.14 -3.35 -6.13
CA ILE A 37 -0.58 -3.49 -7.53
C ILE A 37 0.57 -3.97 -8.41
N ALA A 38 1.74 -3.33 -8.30
CA ALA A 38 2.90 -3.67 -9.13
C ALA A 38 3.32 -5.14 -8.97
N ALA A 39 3.35 -5.65 -7.74
CA ALA A 39 3.71 -7.04 -7.49
C ALA A 39 2.69 -8.04 -8.06
N ASN A 40 1.38 -7.79 -7.91
CA ASN A 40 0.35 -8.70 -8.45
C ASN A 40 0.25 -8.64 -9.98
N MET A 41 0.58 -7.51 -10.59
CA MET A 41 0.59 -7.33 -12.06
C MET A 41 1.96 -7.55 -12.69
N GLN A 42 2.98 -7.92 -11.92
CA GLN A 42 4.37 -8.11 -12.37
C GLN A 42 4.96 -6.86 -13.06
N ILE A 43 4.57 -5.67 -12.59
CA ILE A 43 5.06 -4.39 -13.11
C ILE A 43 6.44 -4.11 -12.51
N LYS A 44 7.37 -3.70 -13.37
CA LYS A 44 8.72 -3.30 -12.96
C LYS A 44 8.83 -1.78 -12.81
N TYR A 45 9.84 -1.36 -12.05
CA TYR A 45 10.18 0.04 -11.81
C TYR A 45 11.40 0.47 -12.63
N ASP A 46 11.41 1.73 -13.07
CA ASP A 46 12.62 2.39 -13.54
C ASP A 46 13.46 2.93 -12.36
N SER A 47 14.59 3.58 -12.65
CA SER A 47 15.47 4.17 -11.63
C SER A 47 14.84 5.32 -10.83
N TYR A 48 13.66 5.81 -11.24
CA TYR A 48 12.90 6.86 -10.56
C TYR A 48 11.63 6.30 -9.89
N LEU A 49 11.53 4.97 -9.76
CA LEU A 49 10.37 4.27 -9.20
C LEU A 49 9.06 4.56 -9.96
N LYS A 50 9.15 4.80 -11.28
CA LYS A 50 7.99 4.84 -12.17
C LYS A 50 7.75 3.46 -12.76
N TRP A 51 6.48 3.12 -12.96
CA TRP A 51 6.10 1.88 -13.62
C TRP A 51 6.57 1.85 -15.08
N ILE A 52 7.21 0.75 -15.48
CA ILE A 52 7.64 0.52 -16.85
C ILE A 52 6.53 -0.20 -17.61
N GLY A 53 6.20 0.31 -18.81
CA GLY A 53 5.28 -0.36 -19.74
C GLY A 53 3.82 -0.39 -19.29
N ARG A 54 3.47 0.29 -18.19
CA ARG A 54 2.09 0.39 -17.70
C ARG A 54 1.77 1.80 -17.22
N GLN A 55 0.64 2.34 -17.65
CA GLN A 55 0.15 3.62 -17.17
C GLN A 55 -0.52 3.44 -15.80
N LEU A 56 -0.13 4.28 -14.84
CA LEU A 56 -0.76 4.34 -13.52
C LEU A 56 -2.19 4.89 -13.65
N ALA A 57 -3.18 4.15 -13.14
CA ALA A 57 -4.60 4.51 -13.29
C ALA A 57 -5.40 4.39 -11.98
N TRP A 58 -5.00 3.54 -11.03
CA TRP A 58 -5.73 3.34 -9.77
C TRP A 58 -5.95 4.64 -8.99
N SER A 59 -4.99 5.58 -9.03
CA SER A 59 -5.07 6.86 -8.30
C SER A 59 -6.13 7.82 -8.83
N THR A 60 -6.74 7.51 -9.98
CA THR A 60 -7.91 8.24 -10.47
C THR A 60 -9.14 7.97 -9.60
N VAL A 61 -9.23 6.78 -8.98
CA VAL A 61 -10.33 6.33 -8.12
C VAL A 61 -10.20 6.88 -6.71
N PHE A 62 -9.01 6.81 -6.12
CA PHE A 62 -8.74 7.41 -4.82
C PHE A 62 -7.29 7.87 -4.72
N VAL A 63 -7.04 8.94 -3.99
CA VAL A 63 -5.68 9.42 -3.72
C VAL A 63 -5.65 10.21 -2.42
N THR A 64 -4.65 9.95 -1.58
CA THR A 64 -4.39 10.74 -0.39
C THR A 64 -3.43 11.87 -0.78
N MET A 65 -3.92 13.10 -0.74
CA MET A 65 -3.12 14.25 -1.19
C MET A 65 -2.13 14.67 -0.10
N PRO A 66 -0.88 15.01 -0.46
CA PRO A 66 0.02 15.63 0.48
C PRO A 66 -0.63 16.91 1.05
N PHE A 67 -0.64 17.07 2.37
CA PHE A 67 -1.12 18.26 3.08
C PHE A 67 -2.64 18.48 3.14
N LYS A 68 -3.45 17.52 2.69
CA LYS A 68 -4.88 17.50 3.02
C LYS A 68 -5.14 16.39 4.03
N SER A 69 -5.97 16.70 5.03
CA SER A 69 -6.47 15.70 5.98
C SER A 69 -7.41 14.68 5.31
N GLU A 70 -7.93 15.01 4.12
CA GLU A 70 -8.96 14.25 3.45
C GLU A 70 -8.43 13.56 2.19
N GLN A 71 -8.83 12.30 2.04
CA GLN A 71 -8.61 11.51 0.85
C GLN A 71 -9.64 11.88 -0.23
N VAL A 72 -9.18 12.07 -1.46
CA VAL A 72 -10.09 12.26 -2.59
C VAL A 72 -10.54 10.90 -3.07
N GLN A 73 -11.86 10.69 -3.16
CA GLN A 73 -12.46 9.46 -3.69
C GLN A 73 -13.40 9.80 -4.86
N ARG A 74 -13.31 9.01 -5.92
CA ARG A 74 -14.04 9.14 -7.18
C ARG A 74 -14.53 7.77 -7.62
N PRO A 75 -15.57 7.20 -6.98
CA PRO A 75 -16.03 5.84 -7.29
C PRO A 75 -16.41 5.64 -8.76
N TRP A 76 -16.89 6.68 -9.44
CA TRP A 76 -17.21 6.64 -10.87
C TRP A 76 -16.00 6.40 -11.78
N ALA A 77 -14.77 6.66 -11.30
CA ALA A 77 -13.54 6.38 -12.03
C ALA A 77 -13.09 4.91 -11.92
N TYR A 78 -13.78 4.09 -11.12
CA TYR A 78 -13.49 2.66 -10.97
C TYR A 78 -13.95 1.85 -12.20
N ASN A 79 -13.23 2.03 -13.30
CA ASN A 79 -13.47 1.40 -14.59
C ASN A 79 -12.14 1.22 -15.35
N GLY A 80 -12.16 0.51 -16.48
CA GLY A 80 -11.02 0.33 -17.38
C GLY A 80 -9.72 -0.10 -16.66
N SER A 81 -8.62 0.58 -16.98
CA SER A 81 -7.30 0.30 -16.40
C SER A 81 -7.22 0.49 -14.89
N ALA A 82 -8.03 1.40 -14.32
CA ALA A 82 -8.05 1.61 -12.87
C ALA A 82 -8.70 0.41 -12.16
N LYS A 83 -9.79 -0.11 -12.73
CA LYS A 83 -10.44 -1.32 -12.24
C LYS A 83 -9.52 -2.54 -12.34
N GLU A 84 -8.86 -2.75 -13.48
CA GLU A 84 -7.90 -3.85 -13.68
C GLU A 84 -6.78 -3.82 -12.62
N GLN A 85 -6.22 -2.64 -12.35
CA GLN A 85 -5.16 -2.47 -11.36
C GLN A 85 -5.60 -2.81 -9.94
N ILE A 86 -6.78 -2.33 -9.54
CA ILE A 86 -7.34 -2.57 -8.20
C ILE A 86 -7.74 -4.05 -8.06
N ASP A 87 -8.43 -4.62 -9.04
CA ASP A 87 -8.92 -6.00 -9.01
C ASP A 87 -7.77 -7.01 -8.93
N ALA A 88 -6.63 -6.72 -9.55
CA ALA A 88 -5.45 -7.58 -9.49
C ALA A 88 -4.94 -7.82 -8.06
N THR A 89 -5.27 -6.94 -7.10
CA THR A 89 -4.82 -7.06 -5.71
C THR A 89 -5.62 -8.08 -4.91
N GLY A 90 -6.89 -8.30 -5.26
CA GLY A 90 -7.87 -9.05 -4.46
C GLY A 90 -8.59 -8.23 -3.38
N TYR A 91 -8.30 -6.94 -3.26
CA TYR A 91 -9.01 -6.00 -2.39
C TYR A 91 -10.04 -5.18 -3.18
N SER A 92 -11.09 -4.73 -2.49
CA SER A 92 -11.95 -3.65 -2.98
C SER A 92 -11.20 -2.32 -3.06
N TRP A 93 -11.70 -1.38 -3.87
CA TRP A 93 -11.09 -0.05 -3.93
C TRP A 93 -11.18 0.69 -2.59
N GLN A 94 -12.22 0.44 -1.78
CA GLN A 94 -12.36 1.01 -0.45
C GLN A 94 -11.29 0.49 0.53
N GLU A 95 -11.00 -0.81 0.49
CA GLU A 95 -9.94 -1.41 1.31
C GLU A 95 -8.57 -0.86 0.93
N LEU A 96 -8.27 -0.75 -0.38
CA LEU A 96 -7.03 -0.11 -0.83
C LEU A 96 -6.97 1.38 -0.46
N ALA A 97 -8.10 2.08 -0.46
CA ALA A 97 -8.17 3.47 -0.04
C ALA A 97 -7.82 3.63 1.45
N LEU A 98 -8.27 2.72 2.32
CA LEU A 98 -7.87 2.69 3.74
C LEU A 98 -6.37 2.43 3.89
N ILE A 99 -5.81 1.50 3.12
CA ILE A 99 -4.37 1.19 3.10
C ILE A 99 -3.56 2.43 2.68
N GLU A 100 -3.96 3.09 1.60
CA GLU A 100 -3.30 4.30 1.09
C GLU A 100 -3.34 5.44 2.12
N ALA A 101 -4.51 5.68 2.72
CA ALA A 101 -4.67 6.71 3.75
C ALA A 101 -3.77 6.42 4.97
N ALA A 102 -3.77 5.19 5.46
CA ALA A 102 -2.93 4.81 6.59
C ALA A 102 -1.44 4.99 6.31
N PHE A 103 -1.00 4.57 5.12
CA PHE A 103 0.39 4.76 4.71
C PHE A 103 0.73 6.26 4.63
N GLU A 104 -0.04 7.05 3.86
CA GLU A 104 0.31 8.44 3.56
C GLU A 104 0.12 9.42 4.72
N SER A 105 -0.79 9.11 5.65
CA SER A 105 -1.09 9.94 6.83
C SER A 105 -0.26 9.60 8.06
N ALA A 106 0.59 8.56 8.01
CA ALA A 106 1.43 8.20 9.14
C ALA A 106 2.39 9.36 9.54
N PRO A 107 2.77 9.45 10.83
CA PRO A 107 3.66 10.49 11.32
C PRO A 107 4.96 10.59 10.51
N LYS A 108 5.23 11.80 10.01
CA LYS A 108 6.48 12.11 9.31
C LYS A 108 7.57 12.33 10.36
N ASN A 109 8.36 11.30 10.66
CA ASN A 109 9.53 11.40 11.51
C ASN A 109 10.73 12.02 10.77
N THR A 110 11.84 12.17 11.48
CA THR A 110 13.01 12.94 11.04
C THR A 110 13.70 12.32 9.82
N THR A 111 13.72 10.99 9.69
CA THR A 111 14.36 10.31 8.57
C THR A 111 13.36 9.72 7.55
N PRO A 112 13.73 9.61 6.26
CA PRO A 112 12.91 8.93 5.27
C PRO A 112 12.57 7.48 5.61
N ASP A 113 13.50 6.75 6.24
CA ASP A 113 13.33 5.34 6.60
C ASP A 113 12.31 5.16 7.73
N GLU A 114 12.43 5.93 8.82
CA GLU A 114 11.44 5.94 9.91
C GLU A 114 10.05 6.30 9.39
N ARG A 115 9.97 7.22 8.42
CA ARG A 115 8.70 7.60 7.81
C ARG A 115 8.07 6.42 7.07
N MET A 116 8.83 5.68 6.27
CA MET A 116 8.30 4.49 5.58
C MET A 116 7.89 3.41 6.58
N PHE A 117 8.71 3.19 7.61
CA PHE A 117 8.44 2.23 8.67
C PHE A 117 7.12 2.56 9.41
N ASN A 118 6.92 3.81 9.83
CA ASN A 118 5.67 4.25 10.45
C ASN A 118 4.46 4.03 9.54
N GLY A 119 4.60 4.35 8.25
CA GLY A 119 3.57 4.07 7.23
C GLY A 119 3.20 2.60 7.19
N LEU A 120 4.19 1.69 7.23
CA LEU A 120 3.94 0.25 7.26
C LEU A 120 3.26 -0.21 8.55
N MET A 121 3.63 0.33 9.70
CA MET A 121 2.97 -0.01 10.97
C MET A 121 1.48 0.35 10.92
N ALA A 122 1.15 1.53 10.40
CA ALA A 122 -0.23 1.97 10.20
C ALA A 122 -0.98 1.09 9.18
N VAL A 123 -0.31 0.66 8.09
CA VAL A 123 -0.88 -0.28 7.13
C VAL A 123 -1.17 -1.64 7.78
N VAL A 124 -0.28 -2.16 8.63
CA VAL A 124 -0.52 -3.42 9.36
C VAL A 124 -1.74 -3.31 10.27
N ASP A 125 -1.95 -2.15 10.91
CA ASP A 125 -3.15 -1.91 11.71
C ASP A 125 -4.43 -1.99 10.86
N VAL A 126 -4.43 -1.39 9.67
CA VAL A 126 -5.56 -1.45 8.72
C VAL A 126 -5.76 -2.85 8.16
N LEU A 127 -4.70 -3.54 7.74
CA LEU A 127 -4.79 -4.94 7.31
C LEU A 127 -5.34 -5.82 8.44
N GLY A 128 -4.97 -5.52 9.68
CA GLY A 128 -5.52 -6.16 10.87
C GLY A 128 -7.04 -6.07 10.96
N GLN A 129 -7.61 -4.91 10.61
CA GLN A 129 -9.05 -4.69 10.56
C GLN A 129 -9.69 -5.39 9.36
N ILE A 130 -9.09 -5.30 8.16
CA ILE A 130 -9.63 -5.93 6.94
C ILE A 130 -9.70 -7.46 7.06
N HIS A 131 -8.72 -8.05 7.74
CA HIS A 131 -8.54 -9.49 7.84
C HIS A 131 -8.94 -10.09 9.19
N ASP A 132 -9.54 -9.32 10.10
CA ASP A 132 -9.91 -9.77 11.45
C ASP A 132 -8.74 -10.48 12.17
N LEU A 133 -7.61 -9.78 12.29
CA LEU A 133 -6.45 -10.27 13.04
C LEU A 133 -6.63 -10.03 14.54
N ASN A 134 -6.10 -10.95 15.34
CA ASN A 134 -5.90 -10.69 16.76
C ASN A 134 -4.66 -9.80 16.99
N GLU A 135 -4.55 -9.20 18.17
CA GLU A 135 -3.44 -8.30 18.50
C GLU A 135 -2.07 -9.00 18.48
N GLU A 136 -2.01 -10.28 18.84
CA GLU A 136 -0.78 -11.08 18.80
C GLU A 136 -0.22 -11.21 17.38
N THR A 137 -1.08 -11.58 16.41
CA THR A 137 -0.68 -11.71 14.99
C THR A 137 -0.30 -10.35 14.41
N LYS A 138 -1.01 -9.30 14.80
CA LYS A 138 -0.71 -7.93 14.38
C LYS A 138 0.67 -7.49 14.87
N GLN A 139 0.99 -7.75 16.13
CA GLN A 139 2.29 -7.44 16.71
C GLN A 139 3.42 -8.25 16.06
N ALA A 140 3.23 -9.56 15.90
CA ALA A 140 4.21 -10.42 15.20
C ALA A 140 4.44 -9.98 13.75
N THR A 141 3.41 -9.48 13.06
CA THR A 141 3.54 -8.95 11.69
C THR A 141 4.38 -7.67 11.65
N LYS A 142 4.22 -6.78 12.64
CA LYS A 142 5.01 -5.54 12.74
C LYS A 142 6.50 -5.84 12.89
N GLU A 143 6.84 -6.90 13.61
CA GLU A 143 8.23 -7.32 13.85
C GLU A 143 8.95 -7.77 12.56
N LEU A 144 8.23 -8.20 11.52
CA LEU A 144 8.81 -8.56 10.22
C LEU A 144 9.44 -7.37 9.48
N PHE A 145 9.10 -6.14 9.86
CA PHE A 145 9.63 -4.92 9.26
C PHE A 145 10.83 -4.34 10.01
N LEU A 146 11.21 -4.92 11.15
CA LEU A 146 12.40 -4.48 11.86
C LEU A 146 13.64 -4.90 11.06
N LYS A 147 14.37 -3.92 10.52
CA LYS A 147 15.68 -4.17 9.92
C LYS A 147 16.64 -4.62 11.04
N ALA A 148 17.31 -5.75 10.82
CA ALA A 148 18.36 -6.25 11.70
C ALA A 148 19.60 -5.34 11.68
#